data_AF-A0A452C7P3-F1
#
_entry.id   AF-A0A452C7P3-F1
#
_cell.length_a   1.000
_cell.length_b   1.000
_cell.length_c   1.000
_cell.angle_alpha   90.00
_cell.angle_beta   90.00
_cell.angle_gamma   90.00
#
_symmetry.space_group_name_H-M   'P 1'
#
loop_
_entity.id
_entity.type
_entity.pdbx_description
1 polymer ?
#
loop_
_entity_poly.entity_id
_entity_poly.type
_entity_poly.pdbx_seq_one_letter_code
_entity_poly.pdbx_strand_id
1 'polypeptide(L)'
;MRRIECYENSYESLDEDLDRDLSYIKIMDVGQSYIVNRVADHIQSRIVYYLMNIHVTPRSIYLCRHGESELNLKGRIGGDPGLSARGREFARSLAQFIRDQNIKDLKVWTSQMKRTIQTAEALGVPYEQWKVLNEIDAGVCEEMTYEEIQDHYPLEFALRDQDKYRYRYPKGESYEDLVQRLEPVIMELERQENVLVICHQAVMRCLLAYFLDKAAEQLPYLKCPLHTVLKLTPVAYGCKVESIFLNVAAVNTHRDRPQNVDISRPPEEALVTVPAHQ
;
A
#
# COMPACT_ATOMS: atom_id res chain seq x y z
N MET A 1 -22.05 32.72 9.54
CA MET A 1 -21.01 33.75 9.39
C MET A 1 -20.67 34.41 10.74
N ARG A 2 -21.65 34.81 11.56
CA ARG A 2 -21.44 35.34 12.93
C ARG A 2 -20.34 34.67 13.79
N ARG A 3 -20.18 33.34 13.73
CA ARG A 3 -19.12 32.65 14.49
C ARG A 3 -17.72 33.04 14.01
N ILE A 4 -17.48 33.17 12.70
CA ILE A 4 -16.18 33.53 12.13
C ILE A 4 -15.86 34.99 12.43
N GLU A 5 -16.83 35.88 12.21
CA GLU A 5 -16.74 37.33 12.50
C GLU A 5 -16.29 37.61 13.95
N CYS A 6 -16.70 36.78 14.92
CA CYS A 6 -16.25 36.92 16.30
C CYS A 6 -14.74 36.73 16.48
N TYR A 7 -14.10 35.86 15.71
CA TYR A 7 -12.65 35.62 15.82
C TYR A 7 -11.83 36.65 15.02
N GLU A 8 -12.40 37.23 13.95
CA GLU A 8 -11.69 38.18 13.09
C GLU A 8 -11.17 39.41 13.86
N ASN A 9 -11.93 39.92 14.83
CA ASN A 9 -11.55 41.11 15.60
C ASN A 9 -10.32 40.92 16.50
N SER A 10 -9.97 39.68 16.84
CA SER A 10 -8.88 39.36 17.77
C SER A 10 -7.87 38.39 17.17
N TYR A 11 -7.97 38.08 15.87
CA TYR A 11 -7.06 37.15 15.22
C TYR A 11 -5.79 37.88 14.80
N GLU A 12 -4.68 37.47 15.41
CA GLU A 12 -3.35 37.95 15.07
C GLU A 12 -2.63 36.82 14.33
N SER A 13 -2.33 37.03 13.05
CA SER A 13 -1.57 36.05 12.26
C SER A 13 -0.10 36.11 12.64
N LEU A 14 0.59 34.97 12.55
CA LEU A 14 2.05 34.90 12.73
C LEU A 14 2.76 35.91 11.81
N ASP A 15 3.62 36.72 12.39
CA ASP A 15 4.32 37.82 11.74
C ASP A 15 5.83 37.52 11.59
N GLU A 16 6.40 37.87 10.43
CA GLU A 16 7.78 37.52 10.09
C GLU A 16 8.83 38.24 10.95
N ASP A 17 8.50 39.41 11.49
CA ASP A 17 9.39 40.21 12.33
C ASP A 17 9.14 39.95 13.82
N LEU A 18 7.88 39.95 14.26
CA LEU A 18 7.51 39.76 15.67
C LEU A 18 7.71 38.32 16.13
N ASP A 19 7.39 37.34 15.27
CA ASP A 19 7.44 35.91 15.59
C ASP A 19 8.66 35.20 14.96
N ARG A 20 9.67 35.97 14.54
CA ARG A 20 10.86 35.47 13.84
C ARG A 20 11.58 34.33 14.57
N ASP A 21 11.45 34.25 15.89
CA ASP A 21 12.11 33.26 16.73
C ASP A 21 11.32 31.95 16.88
N LEU A 22 10.08 31.89 16.38
CA LEU A 22 9.21 30.71 16.42
C LEU A 22 9.41 29.80 15.20
N SER A 23 9.24 28.50 15.37
CA SER A 23 9.19 27.52 14.28
C SER A 23 7.75 27.35 13.78
N TYR A 24 7.47 27.69 12.53
CA TYR A 24 6.10 27.59 11.99
C TYR A 24 6.04 27.38 10.47
N ILE A 25 4.86 26.98 10.00
CA ILE A 25 4.45 26.98 8.59
C ILE A 25 3.09 27.66 8.47
N LYS A 26 2.98 28.66 7.58
CA LYS A 26 1.71 29.26 7.14
C LYS A 26 1.34 28.64 5.80
N ILE A 27 0.10 28.15 5.70
CA ILE A 27 -0.45 27.55 4.47
C ILE A 27 -1.55 28.50 3.97
N MET A 28 -1.37 29.04 2.77
CA MET A 28 -2.30 30.00 2.17
C MET A 28 -2.99 29.40 0.95
N ASP A 29 -4.23 29.83 0.73
CA ASP A 29 -5.05 29.45 -0.43
C ASP A 29 -5.06 27.93 -0.67
N VAL A 30 -5.27 27.18 0.42
CA VAL A 30 -5.38 25.71 0.40
C VAL A 30 -4.13 25.03 -0.18
N GLY A 31 -2.95 25.56 0.14
CA GLY A 31 -1.66 24.98 -0.24
C GLY A 31 -1.09 25.52 -1.56
N GLN A 32 -1.63 26.63 -2.06
CA GLN A 32 -1.06 27.31 -3.23
C GLN A 32 0.28 27.99 -2.91
N SER A 33 0.45 28.49 -1.68
CA SER A 33 1.68 29.11 -1.22
C SER A 33 1.94 28.83 0.26
N TYR A 34 3.21 28.94 0.66
CA TYR A 34 3.69 28.61 2.00
C TYR A 34 4.71 29.62 2.50
N ILE A 35 4.66 29.95 3.78
CA ILE A 35 5.75 30.66 4.50
C ILE A 35 6.23 29.73 5.59
N VAL A 36 7.51 29.38 5.59
CA VAL A 36 8.12 28.47 6.56
C VAL A 36 9.21 29.23 7.30
N ASN A 37 9.17 29.21 8.63
CA ASN A 37 10.18 29.85 9.48
C ASN A 37 10.82 28.84 10.44
N ARG A 38 12.15 28.97 10.62
CA ARG A 38 12.99 28.25 11.59
C ARG A 38 12.67 26.75 11.76
N VAL A 39 12.83 25.95 10.71
CA VAL A 39 12.81 24.48 10.82
C VAL A 39 14.00 24.01 11.67
N ALA A 40 13.72 23.55 12.89
CA ALA A 40 14.74 23.33 13.91
C ALA A 40 15.39 21.94 13.86
N ASP A 41 14.68 20.93 13.34
CA ASP A 41 15.13 19.54 13.37
C ASP A 41 14.61 18.72 12.18
N HIS A 42 14.98 17.43 12.17
CA HIS A 42 14.60 16.50 11.12
C HIS A 42 13.08 16.28 11.06
N ILE A 43 12.40 16.13 12.20
CA ILE A 43 10.95 15.84 12.19
C ILE A 43 10.17 17.05 11.68
N GLN A 44 10.55 18.27 12.05
CA GLN A 44 9.95 19.49 11.50
C GLN A 44 10.17 19.60 9.99
N SER A 45 11.36 19.21 9.49
CA SER A 45 11.60 19.17 8.05
C SER A 45 10.68 18.17 7.33
N ARG A 46 10.46 16.98 7.92
CA ARG A 46 9.51 15.99 7.37
C ARG A 46 8.07 16.48 7.41
N ILE A 47 7.66 17.16 8.50
CA ILE A 47 6.32 17.75 8.64
C ILE A 47 6.09 18.80 7.55
N VAL A 48 7.02 19.73 7.37
CA VAL A 48 6.94 20.76 6.31
C VAL A 48 6.85 20.11 4.94
N TYR A 49 7.72 19.14 4.65
CA TYR A 49 7.70 18.41 3.39
C TYR A 49 6.35 17.73 3.12
N TYR A 50 5.78 17.07 4.12
CA TYR A 50 4.47 16.44 4.01
C TYR A 50 3.36 17.46 3.73
N LEU A 51 3.28 18.52 4.55
CA LEU A 51 2.24 19.55 4.45
C LEU A 51 2.27 20.30 3.11
N MET A 52 3.45 20.42 2.49
CA MET A 52 3.61 21.07 1.18
C MET A 52 3.21 20.19 -0.01
N ASN A 53 3.02 18.89 0.18
CA ASN A 53 2.72 17.94 -0.91
C ASN A 53 1.29 17.37 -0.85
N ILE A 54 0.54 17.62 0.23
CA ILE A 54 -0.87 17.23 0.32
C ILE A 54 -1.77 18.25 -0.37
N HIS A 55 -2.94 17.81 -0.82
CA HIS A 55 -3.95 18.68 -1.40
C HIS A 55 -5.38 18.15 -1.17
N VAL A 56 -6.39 18.99 -1.40
CA VAL A 56 -7.81 18.62 -1.21
C VAL A 56 -8.57 18.42 -2.52
N THR A 57 -7.90 18.50 -3.67
CA THR A 57 -8.51 18.23 -4.99
C THR A 57 -9.23 16.88 -5.00
N PRO A 58 -10.54 16.83 -5.30
CA PRO A 58 -11.30 15.58 -5.36
C PRO A 58 -10.70 14.61 -6.38
N ARG A 59 -10.45 13.37 -5.95
CA ARG A 59 -9.75 12.36 -6.74
C ARG A 59 -10.09 10.95 -6.29
N SER A 60 -9.65 9.96 -7.05
CA SER A 60 -9.70 8.55 -6.64
C SER A 60 -8.33 7.87 -6.80
N ILE A 61 -7.99 7.05 -5.81
CA ILE A 61 -6.81 6.18 -5.83
C ILE A 61 -7.33 4.75 -6.04
N TYR A 62 -6.87 4.09 -7.10
CA TYR A 62 -7.24 2.72 -7.41
C TYR A 62 -6.08 1.81 -7.03
N LEU A 63 -6.31 0.86 -6.13
CA LEU A 63 -5.33 -0.14 -5.74
C LEU A 63 -5.78 -1.51 -6.22
N CYS A 64 -4.91 -2.22 -6.92
CA CYS A 64 -5.12 -3.63 -7.18
C CYS A 64 -3.79 -4.36 -7.18
N ARG A 65 -3.85 -5.68 -7.00
CA ARG A 65 -2.70 -6.53 -7.24
C ARG A 65 -2.52 -6.73 -8.75
N HIS A 66 -1.34 -7.20 -9.14
CA HIS A 66 -1.18 -7.91 -10.40
C HIS A 66 -2.26 -9.00 -10.57
N GLY A 67 -2.55 -9.37 -11.82
CA GLY A 67 -3.33 -10.58 -12.09
C GLY A 67 -2.68 -11.82 -11.47
N GLU A 68 -3.46 -12.86 -11.20
CA GLU A 68 -2.96 -14.13 -10.64
C GLU A 68 -1.69 -14.60 -11.39
N SER A 69 -0.66 -14.98 -10.65
CA SER A 69 0.61 -15.46 -11.21
C SER A 69 0.74 -16.97 -11.18
N GLU A 70 1.73 -17.51 -11.90
CA GLU A 70 2.05 -18.95 -11.88
C GLU A 70 2.45 -19.45 -10.49
N LEU A 71 3.15 -18.66 -9.67
CA LEU A 71 3.45 -19.04 -8.28
C LEU A 71 2.25 -18.91 -7.35
N ASN A 72 1.29 -18.01 -7.65
CA ASN A 72 0.06 -17.97 -6.87
C ASN A 72 -0.72 -19.28 -6.98
N LEU A 73 -0.83 -19.84 -8.19
CA LEU A 73 -1.48 -21.15 -8.40
C LEU A 73 -0.88 -22.24 -7.52
N LYS A 74 0.45 -22.21 -7.36
CA LYS A 74 1.24 -23.19 -6.58
C LYS A 74 1.36 -22.87 -5.09
N GLY A 75 0.69 -21.83 -4.59
CA GLY A 75 0.79 -21.42 -3.18
C GLY A 75 2.17 -20.91 -2.76
N ARG A 76 3.04 -20.55 -3.72
CA ARG A 76 4.43 -20.10 -3.49
C ARG A 76 4.50 -18.59 -3.33
N ILE A 77 5.31 -18.12 -2.37
CA ILE A 77 5.48 -16.69 -2.08
C ILE A 77 6.68 -16.10 -2.85
N GLY A 78 6.70 -14.78 -3.05
CA GLY A 78 7.84 -14.10 -3.69
C GLY A 78 8.03 -14.40 -5.18
N GLY A 79 9.29 -14.40 -5.60
CA GLY A 79 9.76 -14.66 -6.95
C GLY A 79 9.41 -13.56 -7.95
N ASP A 80 9.70 -13.83 -9.23
CA ASP A 80 9.30 -12.99 -10.37
C ASP A 80 8.54 -13.78 -11.46
N PRO A 81 7.42 -14.46 -11.10
CA PRO A 81 6.61 -15.19 -12.08
C PRO A 81 5.86 -14.25 -13.01
N GLY A 82 5.55 -14.77 -14.20
CA GLY A 82 4.54 -14.18 -15.08
C GLY A 82 3.12 -14.46 -14.62
N LEU A 83 2.16 -13.86 -15.32
CA LEU A 83 0.73 -14.07 -15.12
C LEU A 83 0.28 -15.47 -15.53
N SER A 84 -0.66 -16.03 -14.78
CA SER A 84 -1.44 -17.22 -15.16
C SER A 84 -2.41 -16.91 -16.30
N ALA A 85 -3.09 -17.95 -16.81
CA ALA A 85 -4.17 -17.76 -17.77
C ALA A 85 -5.27 -16.82 -17.22
N ARG A 86 -5.67 -16.99 -15.95
CA ARG A 86 -6.65 -16.13 -15.29
C ARG A 86 -6.07 -14.75 -14.98
N GLY A 87 -4.78 -14.64 -14.68
CA GLY A 87 -4.12 -13.34 -14.54
C GLY A 87 -4.18 -12.49 -15.80
N ARG A 88 -3.96 -13.10 -16.97
CA ARG A 88 -4.12 -12.41 -18.28
C ARG A 88 -5.57 -12.04 -18.58
N GLU A 89 -6.53 -12.86 -18.16
CA GLU A 89 -7.95 -12.53 -18.25
C GLU A 89 -8.30 -11.33 -17.37
N PHE A 90 -7.85 -11.31 -16.12
CA PHE A 90 -8.01 -10.17 -15.22
C PHE A 90 -7.41 -8.89 -15.80
N ALA A 91 -6.21 -8.96 -16.39
CA ALA A 91 -5.57 -7.78 -16.98
C ALA A 91 -6.45 -7.14 -18.08
N ARG A 92 -7.14 -7.97 -18.89
CA ARG A 92 -8.11 -7.48 -19.89
C ARG A 92 -9.37 -6.90 -19.24
N SER A 93 -9.90 -7.54 -18.20
CA SER A 93 -11.04 -7.02 -17.44
C SER A 93 -10.72 -5.70 -16.73
N LEU A 94 -9.51 -5.56 -16.19
CA LEU A 94 -9.00 -4.32 -15.59
C LEU A 94 -8.91 -3.21 -16.64
N ALA A 95 -8.37 -3.50 -17.82
CA ALA A 95 -8.31 -2.55 -18.91
C ALA A 95 -9.70 -2.05 -19.33
N GLN A 96 -10.68 -2.96 -19.41
CA GLN A 96 -12.06 -2.58 -19.70
C GLN A 96 -12.67 -1.73 -18.57
N PHE A 97 -12.53 -2.17 -17.32
CA PHE A 97 -13.00 -1.41 -16.15
C PHE A 97 -12.45 0.02 -16.14
N ILE A 98 -11.14 0.20 -16.32
CA ILE A 98 -10.52 1.54 -16.33
C ILE A 98 -11.04 2.41 -17.47
N ARG A 99 -11.26 1.85 -18.67
CA ARG A 99 -11.88 2.57 -19.78
C ARG A 99 -13.31 3.01 -19.45
N ASP A 100 -14.10 2.11 -18.86
CA ASP A 100 -15.50 2.38 -18.50
C ASP A 100 -15.62 3.46 -17.40
N GLN A 101 -14.63 3.58 -16.52
CA GLN A 101 -14.57 4.65 -15.53
C GLN A 101 -14.32 6.05 -16.14
N ASN A 102 -13.80 6.13 -17.38
CA ASN A 102 -13.48 7.37 -18.09
C ASN A 102 -12.71 8.41 -17.24
N ILE A 103 -11.65 7.94 -16.58
CA ILE A 103 -10.90 8.72 -15.58
C ILE A 103 -9.97 9.71 -16.30
N LYS A 104 -10.13 10.99 -15.99
CA LYS A 104 -9.27 12.05 -16.54
C LYS A 104 -7.86 11.97 -15.94
N ASP A 105 -6.85 12.09 -16.81
CA ASP A 105 -5.43 12.20 -16.47
C ASP A 105 -4.91 11.09 -15.53
N LEU A 106 -5.46 9.87 -15.65
CA LEU A 106 -5.09 8.73 -14.82
C LEU A 106 -3.60 8.40 -14.98
N LYS A 107 -2.85 8.44 -13.87
CA LYS A 107 -1.51 7.88 -13.76
C LYS A 107 -1.57 6.40 -13.45
N VAL A 108 -0.69 5.60 -14.04
CA VAL A 108 -0.60 4.15 -13.78
C VAL A 108 0.80 3.82 -13.29
N TRP A 109 0.89 3.21 -12.12
CA TRP A 109 2.15 2.77 -11.53
C TRP A 109 2.18 1.26 -11.34
N THR A 110 3.38 0.73 -11.49
CA THR A 110 3.68 -0.68 -11.34
C THR A 110 4.95 -0.88 -10.53
N SER A 111 5.15 -2.07 -10.00
CA SER A 111 6.49 -2.50 -9.59
C SER A 111 7.37 -2.85 -10.80
N GLN A 112 8.63 -3.19 -10.57
CA GLN A 112 9.52 -3.73 -11.61
C GLN A 112 9.36 -5.24 -11.83
N MET A 113 8.46 -5.91 -11.09
CA MET A 113 8.21 -7.35 -11.26
C MET A 113 7.28 -7.62 -12.45
N LYS A 114 7.58 -8.68 -13.20
CA LYS A 114 6.92 -9.03 -14.47
C LYS A 114 5.40 -9.07 -14.37
N ARG A 115 4.87 -9.67 -13.31
CA ARG A 115 3.41 -9.79 -13.09
C ARG A 115 2.68 -8.43 -13.03
N THR A 116 3.26 -7.39 -12.42
CA THR A 116 2.62 -6.06 -12.42
C THR A 116 2.73 -5.39 -13.78
N ILE A 117 3.90 -5.54 -14.43
CA ILE A 117 4.17 -5.00 -15.77
C ILE A 117 3.22 -5.62 -16.81
N GLN A 118 3.13 -6.95 -16.87
CA GLN A 118 2.23 -7.68 -17.77
C GLN A 118 0.76 -7.34 -17.53
N THR A 119 0.37 -7.03 -16.29
CA THR A 119 -1.00 -6.56 -15.99
C THR A 119 -1.21 -5.17 -16.58
N ALA A 120 -0.25 -4.26 -16.43
CA ALA A 120 -0.32 -2.89 -16.94
C ALA A 120 -0.29 -2.81 -18.48
N GLU A 121 0.47 -3.68 -19.14
CA GLU A 121 0.56 -3.76 -20.60
C GLU A 121 -0.83 -3.95 -21.26
N ALA A 122 -1.74 -4.67 -20.60
CA ALA A 122 -3.09 -4.89 -21.11
C ALA A 122 -3.96 -3.62 -21.16
N LEU A 123 -3.61 -2.57 -20.40
CA LEU A 123 -4.36 -1.31 -20.38
C LEU A 123 -4.16 -0.49 -21.66
N GLY A 124 -3.03 -0.66 -22.35
CA GLY A 124 -2.70 0.11 -23.55
C GLY A 124 -2.44 1.60 -23.29
N VAL A 125 -2.11 1.98 -22.06
CA VAL A 125 -1.75 3.35 -21.65
C VAL A 125 -0.33 3.38 -21.09
N PRO A 126 0.38 4.52 -21.12
CA PRO A 126 1.67 4.66 -20.47
C PRO A 126 1.57 4.38 -18.97
N TYR A 127 2.59 3.71 -18.43
CA TYR A 127 2.72 3.43 -17.00
C TYR A 127 4.17 3.61 -16.56
N GLU A 128 4.37 3.87 -15.26
CA GLU A 128 5.68 4.06 -14.66
C GLU A 128 6.03 2.85 -13.78
N GLN A 129 7.29 2.42 -13.84
CA GLN A 129 7.79 1.29 -13.06
C GLN A 129 8.63 1.78 -11.89
N TRP A 130 8.22 1.43 -10.68
CA TRP A 130 8.84 1.87 -9.44
C TRP A 130 9.41 0.66 -8.70
N LYS A 131 10.74 0.57 -8.58
CA LYS A 131 11.38 -0.54 -7.85
C LYS A 131 10.90 -0.62 -6.39
N VAL A 132 10.64 0.53 -5.77
CA VAL A 132 10.12 0.62 -4.40
C VAL A 132 8.71 0.01 -4.24
N LEU A 133 7.98 -0.27 -5.33
CA LEU A 133 6.72 -1.00 -5.32
C LEU A 133 6.88 -2.53 -5.45
N ASN A 134 8.11 -3.06 -5.54
CA ASN A 134 8.32 -4.51 -5.54
C ASN A 134 7.75 -5.15 -4.28
N GLU A 135 7.30 -6.41 -4.40
CA GLU A 135 6.75 -7.17 -3.27
C GLU A 135 7.75 -7.25 -2.12
N ILE A 136 7.25 -7.50 -0.92
CA ILE A 136 8.10 -7.78 0.25
C ILE A 136 9.07 -8.93 -0.05
N ASP A 137 10.34 -8.74 0.27
CA ASP A 137 11.37 -9.77 0.11
C ASP A 137 11.23 -10.84 1.21
N ALA A 138 10.98 -12.09 0.84
CA ALA A 138 10.92 -13.22 1.77
C ALA A 138 12.31 -13.81 2.10
N GLY A 139 13.39 -13.28 1.53
CA GLY A 139 14.76 -13.69 1.79
C GLY A 139 15.00 -15.16 1.44
N VAL A 140 15.45 -15.95 2.42
CA VAL A 140 15.67 -17.39 2.23
C VAL A 140 14.39 -18.19 1.95
N CYS A 141 13.22 -17.59 2.19
CA CYS A 141 11.91 -18.21 1.95
C CYS A 141 11.29 -17.79 0.60
N GLU A 142 12.03 -17.10 -0.27
CA GLU A 142 11.58 -16.78 -1.63
C GLU A 142 11.23 -18.05 -2.41
N GLU A 143 10.14 -17.98 -3.18
CA GLU A 143 9.60 -19.06 -4.02
C GLU A 143 9.14 -20.33 -3.26
N MET A 144 9.11 -20.32 -1.92
CA MET A 144 8.65 -21.45 -1.11
C MET A 144 7.13 -21.44 -0.89
N THR A 145 6.55 -22.62 -0.65
CA THR A 145 5.20 -22.74 -0.06
C THR A 145 5.25 -22.59 1.47
N TYR A 146 4.10 -22.42 2.14
CA TYR A 146 4.10 -22.36 3.60
C TYR A 146 4.50 -23.70 4.24
N GLU A 147 4.21 -24.82 3.59
CA GLU A 147 4.64 -26.16 3.98
C GLU A 147 6.17 -26.27 3.98
N GLU A 148 6.81 -25.83 2.89
CA GLU A 148 8.28 -25.81 2.78
C GLU A 148 8.91 -24.86 3.82
N ILE A 149 8.27 -23.73 4.10
CA ILE A 149 8.73 -22.80 5.16
C ILE A 149 8.61 -23.45 6.54
N GLN A 150 7.51 -24.13 6.84
CA GLN A 150 7.33 -24.83 8.12
C GLN A 150 8.31 -25.99 8.28
N ASP A 151 8.68 -26.67 7.19
CA ASP A 151 9.66 -27.77 7.21
C ASP A 151 11.09 -27.26 7.43
N HIS A 152 11.51 -26.25 6.68
CA HIS A 152 12.90 -25.77 6.69
C HIS A 152 13.17 -24.69 7.76
N TYR A 153 12.18 -23.88 8.12
CA TYR A 153 12.31 -22.72 9.01
C TYR A 153 11.16 -22.63 10.04
N PRO A 154 10.90 -23.69 10.84
CA PRO A 154 9.78 -23.74 11.78
C PRO A 154 9.86 -22.64 12.85
N LEU A 155 11.07 -22.33 13.33
CA LEU A 155 11.31 -21.28 14.32
C LEU A 155 10.93 -19.91 13.77
N GLU A 156 11.47 -19.56 12.60
CA GLU A 156 11.22 -18.28 11.94
C GLU A 156 9.74 -18.12 11.58
N PHE A 157 9.09 -19.20 11.15
CA PHE A 157 7.67 -19.17 10.80
C PHE A 157 6.78 -18.91 12.02
N ALA A 158 7.07 -19.53 13.16
CA ALA A 158 6.37 -19.27 14.42
C ALA A 158 6.60 -17.83 14.91
N LEU A 159 7.85 -17.37 14.95
CA LEU A 159 8.20 -16.00 15.37
C LEU A 159 7.55 -14.95 14.46
N ARG A 160 7.46 -15.21 13.16
CA ARG A 160 6.74 -14.34 12.23
C ARG A 160 5.24 -14.34 12.43
N ASP A 161 4.64 -15.44 12.88
CA ASP A 161 3.24 -15.47 13.27
C ASP A 161 2.98 -14.78 14.62
N GLN A 162 4.00 -14.64 15.48
CA GLN A 162 3.91 -13.91 16.75
C GLN A 162 3.91 -12.39 16.53
N ASP A 163 4.86 -11.87 15.74
CA ASP A 163 4.92 -10.46 15.33
C ASP A 163 5.22 -10.34 13.84
N LYS A 164 4.15 -10.45 13.04
CA LYS A 164 4.25 -10.36 11.57
C LYS A 164 4.63 -8.97 11.08
N TYR A 165 4.46 -7.93 11.91
CA TYR A 165 4.79 -6.57 11.53
C TYR A 165 6.31 -6.36 11.54
N ARG A 166 6.99 -6.80 12.62
CA ARG A 166 8.42 -6.54 12.85
C ARG A 166 9.34 -7.67 12.41
N TYR A 167 8.86 -8.92 12.43
CA TYR A 167 9.73 -10.07 12.17
C TYR A 167 10.09 -10.20 10.68
N ARG A 168 11.36 -10.53 10.42
CA ARG A 168 11.93 -10.77 9.09
C ARG A 168 12.24 -12.25 8.94
N TYR A 169 11.89 -12.85 7.80
CA TYR A 169 12.59 -14.08 7.43
C TYR A 169 14.08 -13.79 7.23
N PRO A 170 14.98 -14.78 7.41
CA PRO A 170 16.41 -14.55 7.22
C PRO A 170 16.69 -13.95 5.84
N LYS A 171 17.45 -12.86 5.79
CA LYS A 171 17.77 -12.08 4.59
C LYS A 171 16.56 -11.46 3.85
N GLY A 172 15.39 -11.42 4.48
CA GLY A 172 14.19 -10.77 3.94
C GLY A 172 13.83 -9.47 4.65
N GLU A 173 12.67 -8.93 4.30
CA GLU A 173 12.06 -7.72 4.86
C GLU A 173 10.95 -8.07 5.87
N SER A 174 10.72 -7.15 6.80
CA SER A 174 9.51 -7.11 7.63
C SER A 174 8.47 -6.19 7.00
N TYR A 175 7.24 -6.20 7.52
CA TYR A 175 6.26 -5.19 7.12
C TYR A 175 6.69 -3.78 7.56
N GLU A 176 7.43 -3.66 8.66
CA GLU A 176 8.02 -2.40 9.12
C GLU A 176 9.05 -1.85 8.11
N ASP A 177 9.95 -2.69 7.57
CA ASP A 177 10.86 -2.28 6.49
C ASP A 177 10.10 -1.83 5.26
N LEU A 178 9.06 -2.59 4.89
CA LEU A 178 8.25 -2.28 3.74
C LEU A 178 7.52 -0.94 3.89
N VAL A 179 7.01 -0.62 5.09
CA VAL A 179 6.41 0.69 5.38
C VAL A 179 7.42 1.81 5.18
N GLN A 180 8.65 1.66 5.69
CA GLN A 180 9.72 2.65 5.49
C GLN A 180 10.09 2.78 4.01
N ARG A 181 10.21 1.66 3.28
CA ARG A 181 10.51 1.65 1.84
C ARG A 181 9.42 2.32 0.99
N LEU A 182 8.17 2.25 1.41
CA LEU A 182 7.03 2.82 0.71
C LEU A 182 6.78 4.30 1.03
N GLU A 183 7.52 4.90 1.96
CA GLU A 183 7.37 6.32 2.29
C GLU A 183 7.41 7.25 1.05
N PRO A 184 8.34 7.11 0.08
CA PRO A 184 8.33 7.93 -1.12
C PRO A 184 7.09 7.72 -2.01
N VAL A 185 6.54 6.49 -2.02
CA VAL A 185 5.31 6.18 -2.75
C VAL A 185 4.12 6.88 -2.11
N ILE A 186 4.01 6.84 -0.78
CA ILE A 186 2.95 7.53 -0.04
C ILE A 186 2.96 9.02 -0.32
N MET A 187 4.15 9.65 -0.28
CA MET A 187 4.29 11.08 -0.59
C MET A 187 3.86 11.41 -2.00
N GLU A 188 4.26 10.61 -2.98
CA GLU A 188 3.83 10.83 -4.37
C GLU A 188 2.33 10.56 -4.52
N LEU A 189 1.75 9.56 -3.85
CA LEU A 189 0.30 9.34 -3.84
C LEU A 189 -0.45 10.54 -3.25
N GLU A 190 0.09 11.24 -2.25
CA GLU A 190 -0.54 12.46 -1.72
C GLU A 190 -0.53 13.62 -2.71
N ARG A 191 0.51 13.69 -3.55
CA ARG A 191 0.71 14.74 -4.55
C ARG A 191 -0.11 14.55 -5.83
N GLN A 192 -0.48 13.31 -6.14
CA GLN A 192 -1.17 12.96 -7.39
C GLN A 192 -2.69 13.11 -7.27
N GLU A 193 -3.34 13.40 -8.39
CA GLU A 193 -4.80 13.29 -8.51
C GLU A 193 -5.23 11.82 -8.71
N ASN A 194 -5.71 11.47 -9.90
CA ASN A 194 -6.18 10.12 -10.18
C ASN A 194 -5.01 9.19 -10.47
N VAL A 195 -4.89 8.11 -9.70
CA VAL A 195 -3.78 7.15 -9.83
C VAL A 195 -4.27 5.72 -9.66
N LEU A 196 -3.78 4.83 -10.51
CA LEU A 196 -3.91 3.39 -10.40
C LEU A 196 -2.55 2.79 -10.03
N VAL A 197 -2.51 2.04 -8.94
CA VAL A 197 -1.33 1.29 -8.52
C VAL A 197 -1.59 -0.20 -8.67
N ILE A 198 -0.87 -0.83 -9.59
CA ILE A 198 -0.86 -2.29 -9.80
C ILE A 198 0.35 -2.85 -9.06
N CYS A 199 0.11 -3.47 -7.90
CA CYS A 199 1.16 -3.88 -6.97
C CYS A 199 0.96 -5.32 -6.49
N HIS A 200 1.25 -5.60 -5.22
CA HIS A 200 1.33 -6.94 -4.65
C HIS A 200 0.62 -7.02 -3.30
N GLN A 201 0.56 -8.20 -2.69
CA GLN A 201 -0.24 -8.40 -1.50
C GLN A 201 0.31 -7.62 -0.30
N ALA A 202 1.61 -7.69 0.00
CA ALA A 202 2.15 -6.98 1.15
C ALA A 202 2.21 -5.47 0.92
N VAL A 203 2.60 -5.05 -0.28
CA VAL A 203 2.61 -3.63 -0.68
C VAL A 203 1.22 -3.01 -0.56
N MET A 204 0.19 -3.65 -1.13
CA MET A 204 -1.18 -3.14 -1.09
C MET A 204 -1.72 -3.04 0.35
N ARG A 205 -1.35 -3.97 1.24
CA ARG A 205 -1.69 -3.88 2.67
C ARG A 205 -1.12 -2.62 3.31
N CYS A 206 0.15 -2.28 3.05
CA CYS A 206 0.76 -1.07 3.58
C CYS A 206 0.06 0.19 3.07
N LEU A 207 -0.21 0.26 1.77
CA LEU A 207 -0.91 1.41 1.17
C LEU A 207 -2.33 1.56 1.75
N LEU A 208 -3.08 0.46 1.88
CA LEU A 208 -4.41 0.49 2.48
C LEU A 208 -4.38 0.88 3.96
N ALA A 209 -3.41 0.39 4.72
CA ALA A 209 -3.29 0.75 6.12
C ALA A 209 -3.06 2.25 6.32
N TYR A 210 -2.28 2.88 5.44
CA TYR A 210 -2.09 4.32 5.43
C TYR A 210 -3.42 5.07 5.19
N PHE A 211 -4.11 4.80 4.07
CA PHE A 211 -5.33 5.56 3.73
C PHE A 211 -6.54 5.25 4.61
N LEU A 212 -6.58 4.06 5.24
CA LEU A 212 -7.69 3.62 6.09
C LEU A 212 -7.37 3.67 7.59
N ASP A 213 -6.26 4.33 7.96
CA ASP A 213 -5.78 4.53 9.32
C ASP A 213 -5.81 3.21 10.14
N LYS A 214 -5.09 2.20 9.64
CA LYS A 214 -5.02 0.88 10.28
C LYS A 214 -3.73 0.75 11.09
N ALA A 215 -3.89 0.23 12.30
CA ALA A 215 -2.77 0.00 13.21
C ALA A 215 -1.77 -1.02 12.63
N ALA A 216 -0.50 -0.90 13.04
CA ALA A 216 0.60 -1.76 12.62
C ALA A 216 0.31 -3.26 12.83
N GLU A 217 -0.43 -3.61 13.89
CA GLU A 217 -0.82 -5.00 14.18
C GLU A 217 -1.86 -5.56 13.19
N GLN A 218 -2.71 -4.70 12.62
CA GLN A 218 -3.75 -5.09 11.66
C GLN A 218 -3.24 -5.12 10.22
N LEU A 219 -2.28 -4.25 9.89
CA LEU A 219 -1.74 -4.04 8.55
C LEU A 219 -1.32 -5.36 7.87
N PRO A 220 -0.51 -6.26 8.48
CA PRO A 220 -0.07 -7.51 7.85
C PRO A 220 -1.19 -8.52 7.52
N TYR A 221 -2.42 -8.23 7.98
CA TYR A 221 -3.60 -9.09 7.87
C TYR A 221 -4.76 -8.42 7.13
N LEU A 222 -4.57 -7.23 6.53
CA LEU A 222 -5.60 -6.66 5.66
C LEU A 222 -5.85 -7.58 4.44
N LYS A 223 -7.12 -7.71 4.03
CA LYS A 223 -7.51 -8.56 2.90
C LYS A 223 -7.34 -7.80 1.59
N CYS A 224 -6.41 -8.26 0.76
CA CYS A 224 -6.13 -7.74 -0.57
C CYS A 224 -6.33 -8.88 -1.60
N PRO A 225 -7.58 -9.26 -1.90
CA PRO A 225 -7.85 -10.38 -2.80
C PRO A 225 -7.30 -10.11 -4.21
N LEU A 226 -6.91 -11.19 -4.91
CA LEU A 226 -6.62 -11.11 -6.34
C LEU A 226 -7.88 -10.71 -7.10
N HIS A 227 -7.67 -10.08 -8.26
CA HIS A 227 -8.70 -9.74 -9.24
C HIS A 227 -9.79 -8.77 -8.75
N THR A 228 -9.47 -8.02 -7.70
CA THR A 228 -10.34 -7.00 -7.11
C THR A 228 -9.62 -5.65 -7.12
N VAL A 229 -10.32 -4.62 -7.55
CA VAL A 229 -9.88 -3.22 -7.45
C VAL A 229 -10.48 -2.63 -6.19
N LEU A 230 -9.65 -2.02 -5.35
CA LEU A 230 -10.10 -1.17 -4.27
C LEU A 230 -10.01 0.28 -4.73
N LYS A 231 -11.17 0.93 -4.86
CA LYS A 231 -11.27 2.35 -5.16
C LYS A 231 -11.34 3.11 -3.84
N LEU A 232 -10.33 3.92 -3.60
CA LEU A 232 -10.22 4.82 -2.46
C LEU A 232 -10.63 6.22 -2.88
N THR A 233 -11.55 6.82 -2.12
CA THR A 233 -11.96 8.22 -2.30
C THR A 233 -11.68 8.97 -1.00
N PRO A 234 -10.58 9.73 -0.92
CA PRO A 234 -10.28 10.59 0.22
C PRO A 234 -11.43 11.58 0.47
N VAL A 235 -11.81 11.74 1.73
CA VAL A 235 -12.84 12.68 2.19
C VAL A 235 -12.34 13.41 3.42
N ALA A 236 -13.06 14.43 3.88
CA ALA A 236 -12.73 15.07 5.15
C ALA A 236 -12.68 14.03 6.28
N TYR A 237 -11.55 13.96 6.97
CA TYR A 237 -11.31 13.08 8.13
C TYR A 237 -11.42 11.58 7.85
N GLY A 238 -11.19 11.14 6.60
CA GLY A 238 -11.12 9.70 6.30
C GLY A 238 -11.03 9.38 4.82
N CYS A 239 -11.22 8.10 4.50
CA CYS A 239 -11.21 7.62 3.13
C CYS A 239 -12.32 6.59 2.93
N LYS A 240 -13.18 6.80 1.93
CA LYS A 240 -14.16 5.79 1.51
C LYS A 240 -13.44 4.73 0.69
N VAL A 241 -13.85 3.47 0.86
CA VAL A 241 -13.32 2.34 0.08
C VAL A 241 -14.47 1.57 -0.56
N GLU A 242 -14.36 1.35 -1.87
CA GLU A 242 -15.26 0.50 -2.64
C GLU A 242 -14.47 -0.70 -3.16
N SER A 243 -14.98 -1.91 -2.92
CA SER A 243 -14.35 -3.16 -3.37
C SER A 243 -15.05 -3.69 -4.61
N ILE A 244 -14.33 -3.73 -5.73
CA ILE A 244 -14.88 -4.02 -7.06
C ILE A 244 -14.20 -5.27 -7.61
N PHE A 245 -14.92 -6.40 -7.55
CA PHE A 245 -14.45 -7.66 -8.12
C PHE A 245 -14.67 -7.66 -9.65
N LEU A 246 -13.63 -7.97 -10.43
CA LEU A 246 -13.68 -7.89 -11.90
C LEU A 246 -14.12 -9.19 -12.58
N ASN A 247 -14.87 -10.05 -11.88
CA ASN A 247 -15.50 -11.26 -12.41
C ASN A 247 -14.54 -12.30 -13.02
N VAL A 248 -13.29 -12.34 -12.56
CA VAL A 248 -12.30 -13.36 -12.95
C VAL A 248 -11.88 -14.13 -11.70
N ALA A 249 -12.10 -15.44 -11.69
CA ALA A 249 -11.72 -16.28 -10.55
C ALA A 249 -10.20 -16.23 -10.29
N ALA A 250 -9.81 -16.41 -9.03
CA ALA A 250 -8.42 -16.51 -8.61
C ALA A 250 -8.29 -17.43 -7.39
N VAL A 251 -7.09 -17.94 -7.14
CA VAL A 251 -6.76 -18.58 -5.87
C VAL A 251 -6.82 -17.58 -4.71
N ASN A 252 -7.06 -18.10 -3.50
CA ASN A 252 -6.91 -17.32 -2.28
C ASN A 252 -5.44 -17.37 -1.83
N THR A 253 -4.82 -16.23 -1.59
CA THR A 253 -3.45 -16.13 -1.04
C THR A 253 -3.42 -15.56 0.37
N HIS A 254 -4.59 -15.35 0.98
CA HIS A 254 -4.73 -14.86 2.32
C HIS A 254 -4.59 -16.01 3.33
N ARG A 255 -3.54 -15.96 4.14
CA ARG A 255 -3.35 -16.82 5.30
C ARG A 255 -3.65 -16.01 6.57
N ASP A 256 -4.68 -16.42 7.30
CA ASP A 256 -5.01 -15.87 8.62
C ASP A 256 -3.93 -16.24 9.65
N ARG A 257 -3.84 -15.47 10.75
CA ARG A 257 -2.97 -15.84 11.86
C ARG A 257 -3.50 -17.14 12.48
N PRO A 258 -2.69 -18.23 12.57
CA PRO A 258 -3.13 -19.43 13.27
C PRO A 258 -3.32 -19.14 14.76
N GLN A 259 -4.16 -19.93 15.43
CA GLN A 259 -4.41 -19.76 16.86
C GLN A 259 -3.14 -20.08 17.68
N ASN A 260 -2.45 -21.17 17.33
CA ASN A 260 -1.18 -21.52 17.95
C ASN A 260 -0.01 -20.89 17.17
N VAL A 261 0.74 -20.04 17.85
CA VAL A 261 1.95 -19.36 17.33
C VAL A 261 3.19 -19.69 18.14
N ASP A 262 3.13 -20.68 19.02
CA ASP A 262 4.26 -21.09 19.84
C ASP A 262 5.39 -21.66 18.98
N ILE A 263 6.63 -21.46 19.43
CA ILE A 263 7.84 -21.88 18.70
C ILE A 263 7.87 -23.40 18.51
N SER A 264 7.37 -24.16 19.49
CA SER A 264 7.34 -25.63 19.47
C SER A 264 6.00 -26.21 18.98
N ARG A 265 5.16 -25.41 18.30
CA ARG A 265 3.85 -25.87 17.82
C ARG A 265 3.99 -27.01 16.79
N PRO A 266 3.03 -27.95 16.72
CA PRO A 266 3.01 -28.97 15.66
C PRO A 266 2.82 -28.35 14.26
N PRO A 267 3.39 -28.94 13.20
CA PRO A 267 3.24 -28.45 11.82
C PRO A 267 1.78 -28.30 11.37
N GLU A 268 0.90 -29.21 11.77
CA GLU A 268 -0.52 -29.18 11.43
C GLU A 268 -1.23 -27.93 11.98
N GLU A 269 -0.87 -27.49 13.19
CA GLU A 269 -1.41 -26.28 13.81
C GLU A 269 -0.83 -25.00 13.18
N ALA A 270 0.43 -25.06 12.75
CA ALA A 270 1.07 -23.96 12.02
C ALA A 270 0.45 -23.76 10.63
N LEU A 271 0.05 -24.84 9.96
CA LEU A 271 -0.43 -24.83 8.58
C LEU A 271 -1.96 -24.77 8.45
N VAL A 272 -2.70 -24.85 9.57
CA VAL A 272 -4.17 -24.92 9.58
C VAL A 272 -4.87 -23.77 8.84
N THR A 273 -4.26 -22.60 8.75
CA THR A 273 -4.81 -21.42 8.07
C THR A 273 -4.27 -21.21 6.65
N VAL A 274 -3.44 -22.13 6.14
CA VAL A 274 -2.91 -22.05 4.77
C VAL A 274 -4.05 -22.25 3.78
N PRO A 275 -4.23 -21.34 2.81
CA PRO A 275 -5.27 -21.50 1.80
C PRO A 275 -4.91 -22.62 0.82
N ALA A 276 -5.96 -23.25 0.28
CA ALA A 276 -5.80 -24.28 -0.75
C ALA A 276 -5.07 -23.73 -1.99
N HIS A 277 -4.15 -24.52 -2.52
CA HIS A 277 -3.40 -24.26 -3.74
C HIS A 277 -3.19 -25.56 -4.51
N GLN A 278 -2.71 -25.46 -5.76
CA GLN A 278 -2.47 -26.60 -6.67
C GLN A 278 -1.07 -27.17 -6.53
#